data_AF-A0ABD0NGN0-F1
#
_entry.id   AF-A0ABD0NGN0-F1
#
_cell.length_a   1.000
_cell.length_b   1.000
_cell.length_c   1.000
_cell.angle_alpha   90.00
_cell.angle_beta   90.00
_cell.angle_gamma   90.00
#
_symmetry.space_group_name_H-M   'P 1'
#
loop_
_entity.id
_entity.type
_entity.pdbx_description
1 polymer ?
#
loop_
_entity_poly.entity_id
_entity_poly.type
_entity_poly.pdbx_seq_one_letter_code
_entity_poly.pdbx_strand_id
1 'polypeptide(L)' 'SKICTNEQCEDRFRDRLKLDHKTGSLTITYIRTTDSGMYKLQINSSRIGITKSFNVTVPS' A
#
# COMPACT_ATOMS: atom_id res chain seq x y z
N SER A 1 -4.31 -8.89 12.48
CA SER A 1 -4.33 -8.44 11.08
C SER A 1 -5.76 -8.14 10.71
N LYS A 2 -6.12 -6.87 10.47
CA LYS A 2 -7.47 -6.53 10.03
C LYS A 2 -7.50 -6.69 8.51
N ILE A 3 -8.09 -7.77 8.02
CA ILE A 3 -8.38 -7.91 6.59
C ILE A 3 -9.65 -7.10 6.39
N CYS A 4 -9.50 -5.90 5.84
CA CYS A 4 -10.59 -4.95 5.70
C CYS A 4 -11.44 -5.31 4.48
N THR A 5 -12.73 -5.55 4.70
CA THR A 5 -13.74 -5.61 3.64
C THR A 5 -14.26 -4.19 3.40
N ASN A 6 -14.52 -3.87 2.13
CA ASN A 6 -14.78 -2.55 1.52
C ASN A 6 -15.82 -1.61 2.19
N GLU A 7 -16.43 -1.98 3.32
CA GLU A 7 -17.49 -1.23 4.01
C GLU A 7 -17.04 -0.58 5.33
N GLN A 8 -15.87 -0.92 5.89
CA GLN A 8 -15.44 -0.41 7.20
C GLN A 8 -14.09 0.32 7.23
N CYS A 9 -13.43 0.47 6.08
CA CYS A 9 -12.27 1.35 5.95
C CYS A 9 -12.51 2.34 4.81
N GLU A 10 -12.42 3.64 5.12
CA GLU A 10 -12.00 4.66 4.18
C GLU A 10 -10.57 4.31 3.75
N ASP A 11 -10.44 3.32 2.87
CA ASP A 11 -9.14 2.90 2.36
C ASP A 11 -8.55 4.11 1.64
N ARG A 12 -7.47 4.68 2.20
CA ARG A 12 -6.75 5.84 1.66
C ARG A 12 -6.45 5.72 0.16
N PHE A 13 -6.28 4.48 -0.31
CA PHE A 13 -5.95 4.14 -1.69
C PHE A 13 -7.07 3.42 -2.44
N ARG A 14 -8.32 3.48 -1.92
CA ARG A 14 -9.50 2.94 -2.61
C ARG A 14 -9.54 3.47 -4.05
N ASP A 15 -9.82 2.56 -4.98
CA ASP A 15 -9.86 2.80 -6.44
C ASP A 15 -8.55 3.26 -7.09
N ARG A 16 -7.48 3.49 -6.32
CA ARG A 16 -6.18 3.97 -6.81
C ARG A 16 -5.08 2.91 -6.77
N LEU A 17 -5.30 1.81 -6.05
CA LEU A 17 -4.34 0.73 -5.89
C LEU A 17 -4.48 -0.34 -6.98
N LYS A 18 -3.36 -0.71 -7.61
CA LYS A 18 -3.28 -1.78 -8.62
C LYS A 18 -2.18 -2.78 -8.26
N LEU A 19 -2.51 -4.07 -8.35
CA LEU A 19 -1.54 -5.16 -8.17
C LEU A 19 -1.27 -5.83 -9.52
N ASP A 20 0.00 -5.81 -9.94
CA ASP A 20 0.47 -6.67 -11.02
C ASP A 20 0.70 -8.08 -10.47
N HIS A 21 -0.08 -9.05 -10.94
CA HIS A 21 -0.04 -10.42 -10.45
C HIS A 21 1.13 -11.25 -11.03
N LYS A 22 1.76 -10.76 -12.11
CA LYS A 22 2.93 -11.40 -12.72
C LYS A 22 4.21 -11.02 -11.99
N THR A 23 4.36 -9.76 -11.61
CA THR A 23 5.58 -9.25 -10.95
C THR A 23 5.44 -9.07 -9.44
N GLY A 24 4.21 -9.01 -8.92
CA GLY A 24 3.93 -8.64 -7.53
C GLY A 24 4.06 -7.14 -7.26
N SER A 25 4.17 -6.31 -8.30
CA SER A 25 4.28 -4.86 -8.14
C SER A 25 2.96 -4.25 -7.68
N LEU A 26 3.03 -3.47 -6.60
CA LEU A 26 1.91 -2.68 -6.09
C LEU A 26 2.07 -1.23 -6.56
N THR A 27 1.07 -0.70 -7.27
CA THR A 27 1.07 0.67 -7.79
C THR A 27 -0.06 1.46 -7.16
N ILE A 28 0.24 2.64 -6.63
CA ILE A 28 -0.75 3.64 -6.21
C ILE A 28 -0.80 4.72 -7.29
N THR A 29 -1.96 4.86 -7.93
CA THR A 29 -2.18 5.80 -9.03
C THR A 29 -2.68 7.15 -8.51
N TYR A 30 -2.47 8.21 -9.30
CA TYR A 30 -2.90 9.57 -8.99
C TYR A 30 -2.49 10.04 -7.58
N ILE A 31 -1.18 9.97 -7.32
CA ILE A 31 -0.62 10.32 -6.02
C ILE A 31 -0.74 11.84 -5.77
N ARG A 32 -1.11 12.22 -4.55
CA ARG A 32 -1.30 13.61 -4.11
C ARG A 32 -0.27 13.98 -3.05
N THR A 33 -0.06 15.26 -2.79
CA THR A 33 0.78 15.73 -1.67
C THR A 33 0.35 15.14 -0.33
N THR A 34 -0.97 14.98 -0.12
CA THR A 34 -1.58 14.32 1.04
C THR A 34 -1.30 12.82 1.13
N ASP A 35 -0.79 12.19 0.07
CA ASP A 35 -0.34 10.80 0.08
C ASP A 35 1.09 10.66 0.63
N SER A 36 1.80 11.75 0.91
CA SER A 36 3.10 11.70 1.58
C SER A 36 3.00 11.02 2.95
N GLY A 37 4.12 10.45 3.41
CA GLY A 37 4.24 9.86 4.74
C GLY A 37 4.97 8.53 4.78
N MET A 38 4.85 7.84 5.90
CA MET A 38 5.47 6.54 6.13
C MET A 38 4.61 5.40 5.57
N TYR A 39 5.23 4.59 4.72
CA TYR A 39 4.66 3.40 4.12
C TYR A 39 5.35 2.17 4.69
N LYS A 40 4.56 1.16 5.04
CA LYS A 40 5.06 -0.13 5.55
C LYS A 40 4.66 -1.25 4.60
N LEU A 41 5.64 -1.79 3.88
CA LEU A 41 5.47 -3.01 3.08
C LEU A 41 5.58 -4.22 4.00
N GLN A 42 4.54 -5.06 4.01
CA GLN A 42 4.53 -6.33 4.71
C GLN A 42 4.30 -7.46 3.70
N ILE A 43 5.30 -8.32 3.52
CA ILE A 43 5.19 -9.53 2.69
C ILE A 43 5.17 -10.69 3.66
N ASN A 44 4.03 -11.38 3.75
CA ASN A 44 3.82 -12.49 4.65
C ASN A 44 3.73 -13.80 3.86
N SER A 45 4.52 -14.79 4.24
CA SER A 45 4.43 -16.17 3.77
C SER A 45 4.41 -17.11 4.98
N SER A 46 4.11 -18.39 4.76
CA SER A 46 4.11 -19.39 5.84
C SER A 46 5.47 -19.57 6.52
N ARG A 47 6.57 -19.17 5.88
CA ARG A 47 7.95 -19.35 6.38
C ARG A 47 8.67 -18.05 6.69
N ILE A 48 8.32 -16.96 6.01
CA ILE A 48 9.06 -15.69 6.07
C ILE A 48 8.07 -14.53 6.12
N GLY A 49 8.31 -13.61 7.06
CA GLY A 49 7.70 -12.29 7.09
C GLY A 49 8.76 -11.21 6.80
N ILE A 50 8.56 -10.41 5.77
CA ILE A 50 9.41 -9.26 5.45
C ILE A 50 8.63 -8.00 5.77
N THR A 51 9.26 -7.10 6.54
CA THR A 51 8.76 -5.75 6.75
C THR A 51 9.79 -4.76 6.23
N LYS A 52 9.37 -3.83 5.37
CA LYS A 52 10.18 -2.67 4.96
C LYS A 52 9.39 -1.40 5.14
N SER A 53 10.05 -0.37 5.66
CA SER A 53 9.46 0.96 5.81
C SER A 53 10.09 1.91 4.80
N PHE A 54 9.26 2.75 4.20
CA PHE A 54 9.65 3.77 3.24
C PHE A 54 9.07 5.10 3.71
N ASN A 55 9.86 6.16 3.66
CA ASN A 55 9.33 7.52 3.78
C ASN A 55 9.13 8.07 2.38
N VAL A 56 7.89 8.35 2.00
CA VAL A 56 7.53 8.83 0.67
C VAL A 56 7.14 10.30 0.79
N THR A 57 7.79 11.13 -0.03
CA THR A 57 7.46 12.55 -0.14
C THR A 57 6.98 12.84 -1.56
N VAL A 58 5.80 13.43 -1.67
CA VAL A 58 5.22 13.89 -2.93
C VAL A 58 5.32 15.41 -2.93
N PRO A 59 6.12 16.01 -3.82
CA PRO A 59 6.27 17.45 -3.87
C PRO A 59 4.96 18.12 -4.31
N SER A 60 4.77 19.34 -3.83
CA SER A 60 3.70 20.27 -4.21
C SER A 60 3.91 20.91 -5.56
#